data_AF-A0A967EAA6-F1
#
_entry.id   AF-A0A967EAA6-F1
#
_cell.length_a   1.000
_cell.length_b   1.000
_cell.length_c   1.000
_cell.angle_alpha   90.00
_cell.angle_beta   90.00
_cell.angle_gamma   90.00
#
_symmetry.space_group_name_H-M   'P 1'
#
loop_
_entity.id
_entity.type
_entity.pdbx_description
1 polymer ?
#
loop_
_entity_poly.entity_id
_entity_poly.type
_entity_poly.pdbx_seq_one_letter_code
_entity_poly.pdbx_strand_id
1 'polypeptide(L)' 'MRRLDQRWHELPLDRASSGLPQVYAVAADLAARVRPGVALPKLGPQAVIRQLQVVAWDACAAGHTDVGALLADLRRGLA' A
#
# COMPACT_ATOMS: atom_id res chain seq x y z
N MET A 1 8.38 5.77 -2.18
CA MET A 1 8.29 4.47 -1.50
C MET A 1 9.18 4.32 -0.27
N ARG A 2 10.50 4.59 -0.34
CA ARG A 2 11.46 4.39 0.78
C ARG A 2 11.00 4.92 2.15
N ARG A 3 10.37 6.10 2.22
CA ARG A 3 9.89 6.69 3.49
C ARG A 3 8.70 5.94 4.11
N LEU A 4 7.83 5.33 3.30
CA LEU A 4 6.70 4.54 3.78
C LEU A 4 7.21 3.19 4.32
N ASP A 5 8.15 2.58 3.60
CA ASP A 5 8.77 1.30 3.98
C ASP A 5 9.54 1.40 5.30
N GLN A 6 10.34 2.46 5.45
CA GLN A 6 11.03 2.75 6.70
C GLN A 6 10.05 2.97 7.86
N ARG A 7 9.03 3.81 7.65
CA ARG A 7 8.01 4.09 8.68
C ARG A 7 7.28 2.83 9.14
N TRP A 8 6.97 1.92 8.23
CA TRP A 8 6.30 0.66 8.57
C TRP A 8 7.17 -0.26 9.43
N HIS A 9 8.46 -0.37 9.12
CA HIS A 9 9.40 -1.18 9.91
C HIS A 9 9.68 -0.59 11.30
N GLU A 10 9.53 0.73 11.47
CA GLU A 10 9.70 1.41 12.76
C GLU A 10 8.44 1.34 13.65
N LEU A 11 7.29 0.88 13.14
CA LEU A 11 6.06 0.78 13.93
C LEU A 11 6.12 -0.41 14.90
N PRO A 12 5.71 -0.22 16.17
CA PRO A 12 5.41 -1.35 17.06
C PRO A 12 4.38 -2.28 16.41
N LEU A 13 4.51 -3.59 16.63
CA LEU A 13 3.71 -4.62 15.95
C LEU A 13 2.19 -4.40 16.08
N ASP A 14 1.71 -3.92 17.24
CA ASP A 14 0.30 -3.61 17.47
C ASP A 14 -0.20 -2.47 16.57
N ARG A 15 0.62 -1.44 16.33
CA ARG A 15 0.28 -0.34 15.42
C ARG A 15 0.42 -0.72 13.96
N ALA A 16 1.39 -1.56 13.61
CA ALA A 16 1.46 -2.12 12.26
C ALA A 16 0.21 -2.97 11.96
N SER A 17 -0.25 -3.75 12.94
CA SER A 17 -1.46 -4.56 12.82
C SER A 17 -2.73 -3.72 12.66
N SER A 18 -2.86 -2.60 13.39
CA SER A 18 -4.01 -1.70 13.23
C SER A 18 -4.02 -0.94 11.89
N GLY A 19 -2.84 -0.63 11.34
CA GLY A 19 -2.70 0.02 10.02
C GLY A 19 -2.88 -0.93 8.82
N LEU A 20 -2.80 -2.24 9.05
CA LEU A 20 -2.83 -3.27 8.00
C LEU A 20 -4.05 -3.20 7.07
N PRO A 21 -5.29 -3.04 7.59
CA PRO A 21 -6.48 -2.95 6.73
C PRO A 21 -6.43 -1.73 5.80
N GLN A 22 -5.89 -0.61 6.28
CA GLN A 22 -5.79 0.63 5.51
C GLN A 22 -4.76 0.50 4.38
N VAL A 23 -3.58 -0.08 4.67
CA VAL A 23 -2.56 -0.36 3.65
C VAL A 23 -3.10 -1.31 2.60
N TYR A 24 -3.80 -2.37 3.02
CA TYR A 24 -4.41 -3.33 2.10
C TYR A 24 -5.50 -2.70 1.23
N ALA A 25 -6.34 -1.83 1.79
CA ALA A 25 -7.37 -1.12 1.03
C ALA A 25 -6.77 -0.27 -0.11
N VAL A 26 -5.72 0.49 0.17
CA VAL A 26 -5.00 1.26 -0.86
C VAL A 26 -4.35 0.34 -1.89
N ALA A 27 -3.74 -0.76 -1.46
CA ALA A 27 -3.14 -1.72 -2.37
C ALA A 27 -4.19 -2.38 -3.29
N ALA A 28 -5.34 -2.75 -2.73
CA ALA A 28 -6.44 -3.38 -3.47
C ALA A 28 -7.08 -2.40 -4.47
N ASP A 29 -7.25 -1.13 -4.11
CA ASP A 29 -7.73 -0.08 -5.02
C ASP A 29 -6.78 0.08 -6.22
N LEU A 30 -5.47 0.21 -5.97
CA LEU A 30 -4.46 0.31 -7.03
C LEU A 30 -4.45 -0.95 -7.91
N ALA A 31 -4.55 -2.13 -7.32
CA ALA A 31 -4.63 -3.39 -8.07
C ALA A 31 -5.87 -3.44 -8.97
N ALA A 32 -7.03 -3.00 -8.48
CA ALA A 32 -8.28 -3.00 -9.23
C ALA A 32 -8.25 -2.05 -10.43
N ARG A 33 -7.51 -0.94 -10.34
CA ARG A 33 -7.31 0.01 -11.46
C ARG A 33 -6.51 -0.60 -12.60
N VAL A 34 -5.50 -1.41 -12.29
CA VAL A 34 -4.62 -2.03 -13.31
C VAL A 34 -5.19 -3.35 -13.82
N ARG A 35 -5.76 -4.17 -12.92
CA ARG A 35 -6.29 -5.51 -13.19
C ARG A 35 -7.67 -5.68 -12.56
N PRO A 36 -8.72 -5.12 -13.18
CA PRO A 36 -10.08 -5.26 -12.68
C PRO A 36 -10.50 -6.74 -12.63
N GLY A 37 -11.24 -7.12 -11.57
CA GLY A 37 -11.72 -8.49 -11.37
C GLY A 37 -10.70 -9.45 -10.74
N VAL A 38 -9.44 -9.04 -10.56
CA VAL A 38 -8.43 -9.84 -9.85
C VAL A 38 -8.31 -9.36 -8.42
N ALA A 39 -8.72 -10.20 -7.47
CA ALA A 39 -8.58 -9.88 -6.05
C ALA A 39 -7.11 -9.89 -5.63
N LEU A 40 -6.68 -8.84 -4.94
CA LEU A 40 -5.35 -8.76 -4.37
C LEU A 40 -5.21 -9.78 -3.22
N PRO A 41 -4.23 -10.69 -3.20
CA PRO A 41 -4.07 -11.62 -2.08
C PRO A 41 -3.85 -10.89 -0.75
N LYS A 42 -4.51 -11.30 0.34
CA LYS A 42 -4.25 -10.74 1.68
C LYS A 42 -2.97 -11.34 2.25
N LEU A 43 -1.86 -10.63 2.11
CA LEU A 43 -0.60 -11.02 2.73
C LEU A 43 -0.48 -10.42 4.13
N GLY A 44 0.25 -11.12 5.01
CA GLY A 44 0.48 -10.66 6.38
C GLY A 44 1.33 -9.37 6.48
N PRO A 45 1.53 -8.85 7.71
CA PRO A 45 2.21 -7.58 7.97
C PRO A 45 3.63 -7.46 7.40
N GLN A 46 4.31 -8.59 7.24
CA GLN A 46 5.65 -8.64 6.67
C GLN A 46 5.69 -8.34 5.16
N ALA A 47 4.59 -8.58 4.44
CA ALA A 47 4.56 -8.52 2.97
C ALA A 47 3.65 -7.42 2.42
N VAL A 48 2.73 -6.85 3.22
CA VAL A 48 1.74 -5.88 2.75
C VAL A 48 2.35 -4.61 2.14
N ILE A 49 3.48 -4.12 2.66
CA ILE A 49 4.18 -2.96 2.09
C ILE A 49 4.86 -3.29 0.77
N ARG A 50 5.43 -4.49 0.63
CA ARG A 50 6.01 -4.94 -0.64
C ARG A 50 4.93 -5.11 -1.69
N GLN A 51 3.78 -5.63 -1.30
CA GLN A 51 2.62 -5.73 -2.17
C GLN A 51 2.13 -4.36 -2.63
N LEU A 52 2.03 -3.39 -1.72
CA LEU A 52 1.72 -2.00 -2.06
C LEU A 52 2.73 -1.39 -3.04
N GLN A 53 4.03 -1.67 -2.88
CA GLN A 53 5.07 -1.20 -3.81
C GLN A 53 4.86 -1.72 -5.23
N VAL A 54 4.52 -3.01 -5.37
CA VAL A 54 4.27 -3.63 -6.68
C VAL A 54 3.05 -3.02 -7.35
N VAL A 55 1.91 -2.94 -6.66
CA VAL A 55 0.68 -2.39 -7.27
C VAL A 55 0.77 -0.90 -7.54
N ALA A 56 1.52 -0.15 -6.73
CA ALA A 56 1.81 1.26 -7.00
C ALA A 56 2.70 1.44 -8.23
N TRP A 57 3.70 0.56 -8.42
CA TRP A 57 4.51 0.55 -9.63
C TRP A 57 3.67 0.22 -10.86
N ASP A 58 2.86 -0.84 -10.80
CA ASP A 58 1.94 -1.25 -11.87
C ASP A 58 0.99 -0.10 -12.24
N ALA A 59 0.44 0.62 -11.25
CA ALA A 59 -0.45 1.76 -11.48
C ALA A 59 0.28 2.94 -12.14
N CYS A 60 1.49 3.27 -11.70
CA CYS A 60 2.32 4.29 -12.36
C CYS A 60 2.65 3.90 -13.81
N ALA A 61 2.99 2.62 -14.05
CA ALA A 61 3.29 2.12 -15.39
C ALA A 61 2.05 2.14 -16.31
N ALA A 62 0.86 1.99 -15.75
CA ALA A 62 -0.42 2.15 -16.45
C ALA A 62 -0.84 3.63 -16.66
N GLY A 63 -0.05 4.60 -16.17
CA GLY A 63 -0.29 6.04 -16.38
C GLY A 63 -1.15 6.72 -15.30
N HIS A 64 -1.41 6.07 -14.16
CA HIS A 64 -2.10 6.73 -13.05
C HIS A 64 -1.17 7.73 -12.36
N THR A 65 -1.56 9.01 -12.36
CA THR A 65 -0.73 10.12 -11.86
C THR A 65 -0.98 10.46 -10.39
N ASP A 66 -2.07 9.97 -9.80
CA ASP A 66 -2.51 10.24 -8.43
C ASP A 66 -1.88 9.31 -7.38
N VAL A 67 -1.15 8.29 -7.81
CA VAL A 67 -0.50 7.29 -6.94
C VAL A 67 0.37 7.95 -5.87
N GLY A 68 1.12 9.00 -6.22
CA GLY A 68 1.96 9.72 -5.26
C GLY A 68 1.17 10.39 -4.13
N ALA A 69 0.01 10.97 -4.44
CA ALA A 69 -0.87 11.61 -3.46
C ALA A 69 -1.50 10.58 -2.52
N LEU A 70 -2.03 9.49 -3.07
CA LEU A 70 -2.60 8.37 -2.30
C LEU A 70 -1.61 7.81 -1.28
N LEU A 71 -0.35 7.62 -1.68
CA LEU A 71 0.70 7.12 -0.79
C LEU A 71 1.09 8.13 0.29
N ALA A 72 1.02 9.43 -0.01
CA ALA A 72 1.29 10.49 0.97
C ALA A 72 0.18 10.56 2.02
N ASP A 73 -1.09 10.40 1.61
CA ASP A 73 -2.25 10.33 2.50
C ASP A 73 -2.18 9.09 3.41
N LEU A 74 -1.88 7.91 2.84
CA LEU A 74 -1.68 6.69 3.61
C LEU A 74 -0.61 6.87 4.70
N ARG A 75 0.55 7.46 4.34
CA ARG A 75 1.62 7.71 5.31
C ARG A 75 1.18 8.63 6.45
N ARG A 76 0.30 9.61 6.18
CA ARG A 76 -0.23 10.53 7.22
C ARG A 76 -1.22 9.82 8.14
N GLY A 77 -2.01 8.87 7.62
CA GLY A 77 -2.95 8.08 8.42
C GLY A 77 -2.29 7.03 9.34
N LEU A 78 -1.06 6.61 9.04
CA LEU A 78 -0.27 5.68 9.85
C LEU A 78 0.53 6.35 11.00
N ALA A 79 0.33 7.66 11.24
CA ALA A 79 1.04 8.42 12.27
C ALA A 79 0.31 8.38 13.62
#